data_AF-A0A8J3XDF9-F1
#
_entry.id   AF-A0A8J3XDF9-F1
#
_cell.length_a   1.000
_cell.length_b   1.000
_cell.length_c   1.000
_cell.angle_alpha   90.00
_cell.angle_beta   90.00
_cell.angle_gamma   90.00
#
_symmetry.space_group_name_H-M   'P 1'
#
loop_
_entity.id
_entity.type
_entity.pdbx_description
1 polymer ?
#
loop_
_entity_poly.entity_id
_entity_poly.type
_entity_poly.pdbx_seq_one_letter_code
_entity_poly.pdbx_strand_id
1 'polypeptide(L)' 'MTTELDQLAMRLQGFARARDWEQFHTPKNLAMALAGEVGELVAEFQWLTPEESRTLDAETLGGVRAELAIPLV' A
#
# COMPACT_ATOMS: atom_id res chain seq x y z
N MET A 1 -26.08 5.21 -0.54
CA MET A 1 -25.29 4.73 0.61
C MET A 1 -23.83 4.74 0.16
N THR A 2 -22.98 5.51 0.82
CA THR A 2 -21.52 5.45 0.63
C THR A 2 -20.98 4.23 1.36
N THR A 3 -20.11 3.48 0.70
CA THR A 3 -19.45 2.30 1.25
C THR A 3 -18.30 2.69 2.18
N GLU A 4 -17.78 1.74 2.96
CA GLU A 4 -16.55 1.93 3.74
C GLU A 4 -15.35 2.27 2.83
N LEU A 5 -15.30 1.71 1.63
CA LEU A 5 -14.26 2.01 0.65
C LEU A 5 -14.36 3.46 0.16
N ASP A 6 -15.58 3.95 -0.08
CA ASP A 6 -15.79 5.35 -0.47
C ASP A 6 -15.33 6.31 0.63
N GLN A 7 -15.59 5.97 1.91
CA GLN A 7 -15.11 6.75 3.05
C GLN A 7 -13.58 6.77 3.15
N LEU A 8 -12.93 5.63 2.93
CA LEU A 8 -11.47 5.56 2.88
C LEU A 8 -10.92 6.43 1.74
N ALA A 9 -11.47 6.30 0.53
CA ALA A 9 -11.03 7.09 -0.63
C ALA A 9 -11.17 8.60 -0.38
N MET A 10 -12.26 9.04 0.25
CA MET A 10 -12.45 10.45 0.62
C MET A 10 -11.40 10.94 1.62
N ARG A 11 -11.03 10.12 2.62
CA ARG A 11 -9.98 10.47 3.59
C ARG A 11 -8.62 10.60 2.92
N LEU A 12 -8.29 9.69 2.00
CA LEU A 12 -7.04 9.72 1.24
C LEU A 12 -6.94 10.95 0.34
N GLN A 13 -8.03 11.30 -0.36
CA GLN A 13 -8.10 12.52 -1.16
C GLN A 13 -7.89 13.79 -0.31
N GLY A 14 -8.50 13.83 0.89
CA GLY A 14 -8.31 14.93 1.83
C GLY A 14 -6.85 15.07 2.30
N PHE A 15 -6.18 13.94 2.55
CA PHE A 15 -4.77 13.92 2.94
C PHE A 15 -3.86 14.45 1.82
N ALA A 16 -4.07 13.99 0.59
CA ALA A 16 -3.28 14.40 -0.57
C ALA A 16 -3.48 15.89 -0.89
N ARG A 17 -4.72 16.37 -0.84
CA ARG A 17 -5.05 17.80 -1.04
C ARG A 17 -4.38 18.69 0.00
N ALA A 18 -4.34 18.26 1.27
CA ALA A 18 -3.69 19.04 2.33
C ALA A 18 -2.18 19.24 2.12
N ARG A 19 -1.56 18.41 1.25
CA ARG A 19 -0.13 18.47 0.89
C ARG A 19 0.12 18.98 -0.52
N ASP A 20 -0.93 19.38 -1.23
CA ASP A 20 -0.87 19.74 -2.65
C ASP A 20 -0.28 18.61 -3.53
N TRP A 21 -0.54 17.35 -3.15
CA TRP A 21 -0.03 16.18 -3.88
C TRP A 21 -0.92 15.75 -5.05
N GLU A 22 -2.13 16.30 -5.16
CA GLU A 22 -3.07 16.02 -6.26
C GLU A 22 -2.41 16.26 -7.64
N GLN A 23 -1.46 17.19 -7.75
CA GLN A 23 -0.70 17.47 -8.98
C GLN A 23 0.14 16.28 -9.48
N PHE A 24 0.53 15.37 -8.58
CA PHE A 24 1.31 14.18 -8.91
C PHE A 24 0.43 12.95 -9.17
N HIS A 25 -0.87 13.01 -8.84
CA HIS A 25 -1.81 11.88 -8.89
C HIS A 25 -2.38 11.66 -10.30
N THR A 26 -1.52 11.61 -11.31
CA THR A 26 -1.93 11.14 -12.64
C THR A 26 -2.19 9.63 -12.61
N PRO A 27 -3.08 9.08 -13.47
CA PRO A 27 -3.32 7.64 -13.51
C PRO A 27 -2.03 6.81 -13.71
N LYS A 28 -1.08 7.33 -14.51
CA LYS A 28 0.24 6.72 -14.71
C LYS A 28 1.04 6.67 -13.40
N ASN A 29 1.14 7.79 -12.69
CA ASN A 29 1.96 7.86 -11.48
C ASN A 29 1.38 7.00 -10.38
N LEU A 30 0.06 7.00 -10.19
CA LEU A 30 -0.61 6.14 -9.21
C LEU A 30 -0.40 4.65 -9.53
N ALA A 31 -0.50 4.25 -10.80
CA ALA A 31 -0.23 2.87 -11.21
C ALA A 31 1.23 2.46 -10.98
N MET A 32 2.18 3.36 -11.27
CA MET A 32 3.60 3.12 -11.01
C MET A 32 3.90 3.00 -9.53
N ALA A 33 3.30 3.89 -8.72
CA ALA A 33 3.53 3.92 -7.28
C ALA A 33 2.93 2.66 -6.62
N LEU A 34 1.72 2.24 -7.00
CA LEU A 34 1.14 0.96 -6.61
C LEU A 34 2.03 -0.24 -6.98
N ALA A 35 2.60 -0.25 -8.19
CA ALA A 35 3.50 -1.32 -8.60
C ALA A 35 4.79 -1.35 -7.76
N GLY A 36 5.28 -0.19 -7.31
CA GLY A 36 6.40 -0.09 -6.37
C GLY A 36 6.09 -0.78 -5.04
N GLU A 37 4.99 -0.42 -4.40
CA GLU A 37 4.56 -1.01 -3.11
C GLU A 37 4.29 -2.51 -3.20
N VAL A 38 3.71 -2.97 -4.32
CA VAL A 38 3.56 -4.41 -4.57
C VAL A 38 4.93 -5.08 -4.68
N GLY A 39 5.93 -4.40 -5.25
CA GLY A 39 7.31 -4.87 -5.27
C GLY A 39 7.92 -4.98 -3.87
N GLU A 40 7.69 -3.99 -3.00
CA GLU A 40 8.14 -4.01 -1.60
C GLU A 40 7.45 -5.15 -0.81
N LEU A 41 6.14 -5.32 -0.99
CA LEU A 41 5.41 -6.45 -0.44
C LEU A 41 5.98 -7.79 -0.93
N VAL A 42 6.31 -7.91 -2.22
CA VAL A 42 6.94 -9.13 -2.77
C VAL A 42 8.31 -9.38 -2.12
N ALA A 43 9.07 -8.33 -1.80
CA ALA A 43 10.38 -8.46 -1.18
C ALA A 43 10.32 -9.14 0.20
N GLU A 44 9.27 -8.87 1.00
CA GLU A 44 9.05 -9.54 2.28
C GLU A 44 8.87 -11.06 2.15
N PHE A 45 8.36 -11.55 1.02
CA PHE A 45 8.15 -12.98 0.77
C PHE A 45 9.23 -13.63 -0.10
N GLN A 46 10.15 -12.86 -0.70
CA GLN A 46 10.95 -13.34 -1.83
C GLN A 46 11.87 -14.52 -1.52
N TRP A 47 12.26 -14.69 -0.26
CA TRP A 47 13.16 -15.76 0.20
C TRP A 47 12.45 -16.86 0.98
N LEU A 48 11.14 -16.76 1.17
CA LEU A 48 10.36 -17.72 1.94
C LEU A 48 9.92 -18.89 1.07
N THR A 49 9.92 -20.08 1.66
CA THR A 49 9.21 -21.23 1.10
C THR A 49 7.69 -21.05 1.18
N PRO A 50 6.89 -21.80 0.40
CA PRO A 50 5.44 -21.79 0.51
C PRO A 50 4.93 -22.12 1.93
N GLU A 51 5.66 -22.93 2.69
CA GLU A 51 5.33 -23.26 4.07
C GLU A 51 5.61 -22.07 5.00
N GLU A 52 6.79 -21.45 4.90
CA GLU A 52 7.18 -20.29 5.72
C GLU A 52 6.29 -19.07 5.47
N SER A 53 5.87 -18.83 4.22
CA SER A 53 4.97 -17.71 3.88
C SER A 53 3.61 -17.76 4.56
N ARG A 54 3.20 -18.93 5.10
CA ARG A 54 1.94 -19.08 5.85
C ARG A 54 2.09 -18.78 7.34
N THR A 55 3.32 -18.80 7.87
CA THR A 55 3.62 -18.61 9.29
C THR A 55 4.78 -17.65 9.44
N LEU A 56 4.50 -16.38 9.18
CA LEU A 56 5.46 -15.29 9.32
C LEU A 56 5.79 -15.06 10.79
N ASP A 57 7.05 -14.76 11.08
CA ASP A 57 7.44 -14.24 12.38
C ASP A 57 6.90 -12.80 12.58
N ALA A 58 7.08 -12.27 13.79
CA ALA A 58 6.54 -10.96 14.14
C ALA A 58 7.20 -9.81 13.35
N GLU A 59 8.45 -9.99 12.90
CA GLU A 59 9.19 -8.97 12.16
C GLU A 59 8.71 -8.89 10.73
N THR A 60 8.71 -10.02 10.00
CA THR A 60 8.20 -10.09 8.61
C THR A 60 6.72 -9.76 8.55
N LEU A 61 5.91 -10.18 9.53
CA LEU A 61 4.51 -9.78 9.59
C LEU A 61 4.33 -8.26 9.79
N GLY A 62 5.27 -7.63 10.49
CA GLY A 62 5.34 -6.18 10.62
C GLY A 62 5.60 -5.49 9.28
N GLY A 63 6.61 -5.97 8.54
CA GLY A 63 6.95 -5.50 7.19
C GLY A 63 5.76 -5.63 6.23
N VAL A 64 5.19 -6.84 6.11
CA VAL A 64 4.00 -7.10 5.27
C VAL A 64 2.84 -6.16 5.59
N ARG A 65 2.60 -5.86 6.87
CA ARG A 65 1.54 -4.93 7.28
C ARG A 65 1.84 -3.48 6.89
N ALA A 66 3.11 -3.07 6.92
CA ALA A 66 3.53 -1.75 6.48
C ALA A 66 3.30 -1.58 4.97
N GLU A 67 3.73 -2.56 4.16
CA GLU A 67 3.59 -2.49 2.71
C GLU A 67 2.12 -2.57 2.25
N LEU A 68 1.27 -3.29 2.98
CA LEU A 68 -0.18 -3.30 2.74
C LEU A 68 -0.88 -1.98 3.10
N ALA A 69 -0.26 -1.15 3.95
CA ALA A 69 -0.84 0.13 4.36
C ALA A 69 -0.65 1.24 3.32
N ILE A 70 0.10 0.99 2.22
CA ILE A 70 0.35 1.87 1.07
C ILE A 70 0.60 3.34 1.52
N PRO A 71 1.86 3.70 1.86
CA PRO A 71 2.23 5.03 2.37
C PRO A 71 2.10 6.18 1.33
N LEU A 72 1.74 5.91 0.09
CA LEU A 72 1.83 6.83 -1.06
C LEU A 72 0.68 7.83 -1.26
N VAL A 73 -0.07 8.14 -0.22
CA VAL A 73 -1.18 9.09 -0.27
C VAL A 73 -0.87 10.28 0.58
#